data_AF-A0A8T6UYC1-F1
#
_entry.id   AF-A0A8T6UYC1-F1
#
_cell.length_a   1.000
_cell.length_b   1.000
_cell.length_c   1.000
_cell.angle_alpha   90.00
_cell.angle_beta   90.00
_cell.angle_gamma   90.00
#
_symmetry.space_group_name_H-M   'P 1'
#
loop_
_entity.id
_entity.type
_entity.pdbx_description
1 polymer ?
#
loop_
_entity_poly.entity_id
_entity_poly.type
_entity_poly.pdbx_seq_one_letter_code
_entity_poly.pdbx_strand_id
1 'polypeptide(L)'
;MQNDSHSNNSGRLVTVIRIRGRAGIRKKFETTLNLLNLHKPNHATLLPLTANYKGMLQKIRHLIAWGEPSLDMLLQLLKQRGKVVNGGDLNDELVKEKSRGKYQNVTELTEAIWEKKSLQEIEWLRPVFRLHPPVKGFKNIKKSFEGGGSYGYWGKDIDRILKRMI
;
A
#
# COMPACT_ATOMS: atom_id res chain seq x y z
N MET A 1 1.21 -11.16 34.73
CA MET A 1 -0.07 -11.45 34.04
C MET A 1 -0.01 -10.83 32.66
N GLN A 2 0.45 -11.59 31.67
CA GLN A 2 0.23 -11.28 30.27
C GLN A 2 -1.22 -11.67 29.94
N ASN A 3 -1.93 -10.81 29.23
CA ASN A 3 -2.82 -11.15 28.12
C ASN A 3 -3.51 -9.88 27.60
N ASP A 4 -3.01 -9.43 26.45
CA ASP A 4 -3.80 -9.19 25.25
C ASP A 4 -5.07 -8.33 25.36
N SER A 5 -4.87 -7.01 25.33
CA SER A 5 -5.81 -6.12 24.66
C SER A 5 -5.41 -6.01 23.18
N HIS A 6 -5.63 -7.10 22.43
CA HIS A 6 -5.72 -7.05 20.97
C HIS A 6 -6.83 -6.04 20.63
N SER A 7 -6.46 -4.81 20.28
CA SER A 7 -7.40 -3.86 19.72
C SER A 7 -7.96 -4.50 18.46
N ASN A 8 -9.24 -4.86 18.49
CA ASN A 8 -10.04 -5.26 17.34
C ASN A 8 -9.92 -4.17 16.27
N ASN A 9 -8.91 -4.31 15.43
CA ASN A 9 -8.66 -3.39 14.34
C ASN A 9 -9.44 -3.92 13.13
N SER A 10 -10.76 -3.79 13.19
CA SER A 10 -11.65 -3.96 12.04
C SER A 10 -11.45 -2.83 11.02
N GLY A 11 -10.20 -2.38 10.83
CA GLY A 11 -9.82 -1.34 9.90
C GLY A 11 -9.80 -1.91 8.49
N ARG A 12 -10.38 -1.18 7.54
CA ARG A 12 -10.29 -1.54 6.12
C ARG A 12 -8.82 -1.50 5.68
N LEU A 13 -8.39 -2.43 4.84
CA LEU A 13 -7.07 -2.34 4.23
C LEU A 13 -7.12 -1.30 3.12
N VAL A 14 -6.16 -0.38 3.10
CA VAL A 14 -6.04 0.63 2.05
C VAL A 14 -4.68 0.55 1.38
N THR A 15 -4.68 0.77 0.06
CA THR A 15 -3.46 1.02 -0.70
C THR A 15 -3.23 2.51 -0.79
N VAL A 16 -2.00 2.94 -0.54
CA VAL A 16 -1.59 4.34 -0.61
C VAL A 16 -0.46 4.48 -1.61
N ILE A 17 -0.63 5.34 -2.60
CA ILE A 17 0.31 5.58 -3.70
C ILE A 17 0.81 7.02 -3.62
N ARG A 18 2.14 7.24 -3.62
CA ARG A 18 2.71 8.58 -3.75
C ARG A 18 2.65 9.02 -5.21
N ILE A 19 1.89 10.07 -5.51
CA ILE A 19 1.72 10.57 -6.89
C ILE A 19 2.55 11.83 -7.18
N ARG A 20 3.08 12.50 -6.15
CA ARG A 20 3.91 13.70 -6.30
C ARG A 20 5.39 13.46 -5.99
N GLY A 21 6.25 14.21 -6.70
CA GLY A 21 7.69 14.31 -6.49
C GLY A 21 8.10 14.88 -5.13
N ARG A 22 9.40 15.11 -4.90
CA ARG A 22 9.94 15.69 -3.65
C ARG A 22 10.02 17.22 -3.66
N ALA A 23 10.07 17.83 -4.84
CA ALA A 23 10.26 19.27 -4.98
C ALA A 23 9.10 20.07 -4.36
N GLY A 24 9.44 21.10 -3.58
CA GLY A 24 8.45 22.02 -2.98
C GLY A 24 7.61 21.43 -1.85
N ILE A 25 7.92 20.24 -1.33
CA ILE A 25 7.19 19.63 -0.21
C ILE A 25 7.72 20.17 1.12
N ARG A 26 6.80 20.62 1.99
CA ARG A 26 7.14 21.01 3.37
C ARG A 26 7.67 19.81 4.15
N LYS A 27 8.74 20.00 4.95
CA LYS A 27 9.39 18.95 5.76
C LYS A 27 8.38 18.07 6.53
N LYS A 28 7.37 18.67 7.15
CA LYS A 28 6.33 17.95 7.91
C LYS A 28 5.53 16.92 7.11
N PHE A 29 5.38 17.11 5.80
CA PHE A 29 4.71 16.18 4.90
C PHE A 29 5.66 15.10 4.41
N GLU A 30 6.91 15.45 4.11
CA GLU A 30 7.95 14.48 3.75
C GLU A 30 8.23 13.51 4.91
N THR A 31 8.27 14.01 6.16
CA THR A 31 8.37 13.14 7.35
C THR A 31 7.21 12.14 7.42
N THR A 32 5.98 12.57 7.16
CA THR A 32 4.82 11.67 7.15
C THR A 32 4.90 10.65 6.01
N LEU A 33 5.34 11.06 4.81
CA LEU A 33 5.58 10.13 3.69
C LEU A 33 6.66 9.10 4.02
N ASN A 34 7.75 9.52 4.66
CA ASN A 34 8.84 8.64 5.06
C ASN A 34 8.41 7.60 6.12
N LEU A 35 7.58 8.00 7.10
CA LEU A 35 7.01 7.08 8.08
C LEU A 35 6.11 6.00 7.42
N LEU A 36 5.50 6.32 6.28
CA LEU A 36 4.71 5.38 5.48
C LEU A 36 5.55 4.64 4.41
N ASN A 37 6.88 4.76 4.45
CA ASN A 37 7.83 4.21 3.47
C ASN A 37 7.64 4.71 2.02
N LEU A 38 6.95 5.84 1.83
CA LEU A 38 6.64 6.44 0.53
C LEU A 38 7.73 7.43 0.09
N HIS A 39 8.93 6.94 -0.13
CA HIS A 39 10.10 7.79 -0.41
C HIS A 39 10.16 8.39 -1.82
N LYS A 40 9.60 7.72 -2.84
CA LYS A 40 9.67 8.15 -4.24
C LYS A 40 8.28 8.13 -4.90
N PRO A 41 8.07 8.88 -6.00
CA PRO A 41 6.85 8.75 -6.80
C PRO A 41 6.60 7.31 -7.22
N ASN A 42 5.33 6.94 -7.33
CA ASN A 42 4.85 5.61 -7.68
C ASN A 42 5.27 4.51 -6.70
N HIS A 43 5.79 4.86 -5.52
CA HIS A 43 5.80 3.93 -4.41
C HIS A 43 4.38 3.77 -3.89
N ALA A 44 4.02 2.53 -3.57
CA ALA A 44 2.79 2.20 -2.90
C ALA A 44 3.03 1.38 -1.64
N THR A 45 2.16 1.50 -0.66
CA THR A 45 2.17 0.70 0.57
C THR A 45 0.75 0.29 0.95
N LEU A 46 0.63 -0.75 1.79
CA LEU A 46 -0.64 -1.26 2.31
C LEU A 46 -0.70 -0.99 3.81
N LEU A 47 -1.81 -0.41 4.27
CA LEU A 47 -1.99 -0.01 5.66
C LEU A 47 -3.40 -0.36 6.15
N PRO A 48 -3.56 -0.76 7.42
CA PRO A 48 -4.88 -0.78 8.04
C PRO A 48 -5.38 0.66 8.24
N LEU A 49 -6.63 0.93 7.90
CA LEU A 49 -7.24 2.25 8.05
C LEU A 49 -7.67 2.50 9.52
N THR A 50 -6.69 2.68 10.39
CA THR A 50 -6.90 3.13 11.79
C THR A 50 -7.14 4.63 11.86
N ALA A 51 -7.62 5.15 12.99
CA ALA A 51 -7.76 6.59 13.19
C ALA A 51 -6.43 7.35 13.01
N ASN A 52 -5.32 6.76 13.49
CA ASN A 52 -3.97 7.33 13.35
C ASN A 52 -3.54 7.40 11.88
N TYR A 53 -3.66 6.28 11.16
CA TYR A 53 -3.33 6.26 9.73
C TYR A 53 -4.24 7.20 8.93
N LYS A 54 -5.55 7.22 9.21
CA LYS A 54 -6.48 8.16 8.59
C LYS A 54 -6.05 9.62 8.77
N GLY A 55 -5.66 10.01 9.99
CA GLY A 55 -5.12 11.35 10.27
C GLY A 55 -3.86 11.65 9.46
N MET A 56 -2.93 10.69 9.37
CA MET A 56 -1.72 10.82 8.55
C MET A 56 -2.07 10.99 7.07
N LEU A 57 -2.97 10.18 6.51
CA LEU A 57 -3.40 10.26 5.11
C LEU A 57 -4.08 11.59 4.79
N GLN A 58 -4.93 12.09 5.69
CA GLN A 58 -5.55 13.41 5.53
C GLN A 58 -4.52 14.55 5.50
N LYS A 59 -3.49 14.47 6.35
CA LYS A 59 -2.39 15.45 6.38
C LYS A 59 -1.63 15.52 5.06
N ILE A 60 -1.41 14.39 4.38
CA ILE A 60 -0.67 14.31 3.11
C ILE A 60 -1.57 14.14 1.87
N ARG A 61 -2.89 14.33 1.99
CA ARG A 61 -3.90 13.99 0.96
C ARG A 61 -3.61 14.51 -0.44
N HIS A 62 -2.93 15.65 -0.55
CA HIS A 62 -2.60 16.32 -1.81
C HIS A 62 -1.37 15.73 -2.52
N LEU A 63 -0.67 14.81 -1.88
CA LEU A 63 0.57 14.17 -2.35
C LEU A 63 0.37 12.70 -2.75
N ILE A 64 -0.78 12.12 -2.34
CA ILE A 64 -1.07 10.69 -2.46
C ILE A 64 -2.41 10.46 -3.17
N ALA A 65 -2.56 9.27 -3.74
CA ALA A 65 -3.84 8.66 -4.06
C ALA A 65 -4.01 7.44 -3.15
N TRP A 66 -5.17 7.25 -2.54
CA TRP A 66 -5.40 6.09 -1.66
C TRP A 66 -6.84 5.60 -1.70
N GLY A 67 -7.05 4.32 -1.43
CA GLY A 67 -8.38 3.70 -1.44
C GLY A 67 -8.34 2.23 -1.04
N GLU A 68 -9.51 1.59 -1.01
CA GLU A 68 -9.65 0.17 -0.69
C GLU A 68 -9.47 -0.69 -1.95
N PRO A 69 -8.36 -1.46 -2.06
CA PRO A 69 -8.20 -2.39 -3.18
C PRO A 69 -9.17 -3.56 -3.06
N SER A 70 -9.53 -4.19 -4.17
CA SER A 70 -10.13 -5.53 -4.13
C SER A 70 -9.10 -6.61 -3.75
N LEU A 71 -9.58 -7.76 -3.30
CA LEU A 71 -8.73 -8.92 -3.02
C LEU A 71 -7.96 -9.36 -4.28
N ASP A 72 -8.63 -9.38 -5.43
CA ASP A 72 -8.02 -9.71 -6.71
C ASP A 72 -6.90 -8.72 -7.08
N MET A 73 -7.14 -7.42 -6.85
CA MET A 73 -6.13 -6.40 -7.10
C MET A 73 -4.93 -6.54 -6.17
N LEU A 74 -5.16 -6.88 -4.89
CA LEU A 74 -4.11 -7.14 -3.92
C LEU A 74 -3.24 -8.34 -4.34
N LEU A 75 -3.88 -9.43 -4.81
CA LEU A 75 -3.18 -10.62 -5.31
C LEU A 75 -2.28 -10.28 -6.50
N GLN A 76 -2.80 -9.55 -7.48
CA GLN A 76 -2.02 -9.11 -8.64
C GLN A 76 -0.86 -8.20 -8.24
N LEU A 77 -1.09 -7.29 -7.31
CA LEU A 77 -0.05 -6.40 -6.78
C LEU A 77 1.08 -7.19 -6.11
N LEU A 78 0.75 -8.20 -5.28
CA LEU A 78 1.75 -9.05 -4.62
C LEU A 78 2.52 -9.90 -5.64
N LYS A 79 1.84 -10.53 -6.60
CA LYS A 79 2.49 -11.36 -7.63
C LYS A 79 3.44 -10.57 -8.53
N GLN A 80 3.06 -9.37 -8.95
CA GLN A 80 3.84 -8.62 -9.96
C GLN A 80 4.83 -7.62 -9.37
N ARG A 81 4.58 -7.14 -8.14
CA ARG A 81 5.34 -6.05 -7.54
C ARG A 81 5.82 -6.36 -6.12
N GLY A 82 5.41 -7.49 -5.54
CA GLY A 82 5.90 -7.97 -4.25
C GLY A 82 7.38 -8.35 -4.34
N LYS A 83 8.14 -7.94 -3.32
CA LYS A 83 9.58 -8.25 -3.23
C LYS A 83 9.94 -8.60 -1.79
N VAL A 84 10.89 -9.51 -1.63
CA VAL A 84 11.43 -9.91 -0.32
C VAL A 84 12.51 -8.90 0.12
N VAL A 85 12.70 -8.69 1.43
CA VAL A 85 13.65 -7.70 1.97
C VAL A 85 15.06 -7.93 1.42
N ASN A 86 15.51 -9.19 1.38
CA ASN A 86 16.82 -9.60 0.90
C ASN A 86 16.93 -9.75 -0.63
N GLY A 87 15.95 -9.22 -1.37
CA GLY A 87 15.91 -9.32 -2.83
C GLY A 87 15.12 -10.53 -3.32
N GLY A 88 14.82 -10.54 -4.61
CA GLY A 88 13.92 -11.51 -5.24
C GLY A 88 12.49 -11.00 -5.37
N ASP A 89 11.87 -11.38 -6.47
CA ASP A 89 10.45 -11.17 -6.72
C ASP A 89 9.65 -12.23 -5.96
N LEU A 90 8.52 -11.83 -5.39
CA LEU A 90 7.70 -12.73 -4.59
C LEU A 90 7.13 -13.86 -5.47
N ASN A 91 7.39 -15.10 -5.09
CA ASN A 91 6.85 -16.30 -5.72
C ASN A 91 6.46 -17.34 -4.66
N ASP A 92 5.77 -18.41 -5.07
CA ASP A 92 5.23 -19.41 -4.15
C ASP A 92 6.33 -20.12 -3.32
N GLU A 93 7.49 -20.40 -3.94
CA GLU A 93 8.64 -21.03 -3.28
C GLU A 93 9.18 -20.15 -2.14
N LEU A 94 9.42 -18.87 -2.41
CA LEU A 94 9.88 -17.91 -1.41
C LEU A 94 8.85 -17.68 -0.32
N VAL A 95 7.56 -17.67 -0.66
CA VAL A 95 6.49 -17.57 0.35
C VAL A 95 6.57 -18.76 1.30
N LYS A 96 6.67 -19.98 0.77
CA LYS A 96 6.77 -21.19 1.60
C LYS A 96 8.03 -21.21 2.46
N GLU A 97 9.17 -20.87 1.88
CA GLU A 97 10.46 -20.81 2.58
C GLU A 97 10.44 -19.75 3.71
N LYS A 98 10.11 -18.49 3.37
CA LYS A 98 10.19 -17.37 4.31
C LYS A 98 9.10 -17.40 5.37
N SER A 99 7.94 -17.97 5.05
CA SER A 99 6.87 -18.19 6.02
C SER A 99 7.07 -19.45 6.88
N ARG A 100 8.15 -20.22 6.67
CA ARG A 100 8.43 -21.50 7.34
C ARG A 100 7.27 -22.50 7.17
N GLY A 101 6.69 -22.54 5.99
CA GLY A 101 5.57 -23.42 5.64
C GLY A 101 4.19 -22.95 6.11
N LYS A 102 4.08 -21.76 6.73
CA LYS A 102 2.79 -21.21 7.17
C LYS A 102 1.85 -20.89 6.00
N TYR A 103 2.41 -20.46 4.86
CA TYR A 103 1.67 -20.21 3.63
C TYR A 103 2.34 -20.99 2.50
N GLN A 104 1.56 -21.68 1.67
CA GLN A 104 2.08 -22.50 0.58
C GLN A 104 2.34 -21.71 -0.71
N ASN A 105 1.60 -20.61 -0.91
CA ASN A 105 1.64 -19.83 -2.15
C ASN A 105 1.27 -18.36 -1.89
N VAL A 106 1.46 -17.51 -2.91
CA VAL A 106 1.16 -16.07 -2.84
C VAL A 106 -0.33 -15.82 -2.59
N THR A 107 -1.23 -16.71 -3.03
CA THR A 107 -2.68 -16.56 -2.81
C THR A 107 -3.03 -16.67 -1.32
N GLU A 108 -2.57 -17.71 -0.64
CA GLU A 108 -2.78 -17.89 0.81
C GLU A 108 -2.17 -16.73 1.62
N LEU A 109 -0.99 -16.25 1.22
CA LEU A 109 -0.39 -15.06 1.82
C LEU A 109 -1.29 -13.82 1.63
N THR A 110 -1.86 -13.66 0.45
CA THR A 110 -2.76 -12.53 0.12
C THR A 110 -3.99 -12.57 1.01
N GLU A 111 -4.63 -13.72 1.16
CA GLU A 111 -5.78 -13.92 2.06
C GLU A 111 -5.41 -13.62 3.51
N ALA A 112 -4.25 -14.09 3.97
CA ALA A 112 -3.79 -13.81 5.32
C ALA A 112 -3.54 -12.30 5.57
N ILE A 113 -2.94 -11.59 4.60
CA ILE A 113 -2.78 -10.13 4.66
C ILE A 113 -4.15 -9.45 4.62
N TRP A 114 -5.07 -9.97 3.81
CA TRP A 114 -6.43 -9.45 3.73
C TRP A 114 -7.15 -9.60 5.05
N GLU A 115 -7.10 -10.74 5.71
CA GLU A 115 -7.78 -10.96 7.00
C GLU A 115 -7.15 -10.15 8.14
N LYS A 116 -5.82 -10.17 8.24
CA LYS A 116 -5.09 -9.42 9.28
C LYS A 116 -5.05 -7.91 9.03
N LYS A 117 -5.36 -7.47 7.81
CA LYS A 117 -5.27 -6.07 7.36
C LYS A 117 -3.89 -5.45 7.60
N SER A 118 -2.84 -6.27 7.62
CA SER A 118 -1.50 -5.87 8.07
C SER A 118 -0.43 -6.50 7.18
N LEU A 119 0.40 -5.64 6.57
CA LEU A 119 1.62 -6.04 5.85
C LEU A 119 2.85 -5.96 6.75
N GLN A 120 2.81 -5.12 7.79
CA GLN A 120 3.95 -4.77 8.63
C GLN A 120 4.41 -5.92 9.54
N GLU A 121 3.53 -6.87 9.84
CA GLU A 121 3.87 -8.08 10.61
C GLU A 121 4.74 -9.08 9.83
N ILE A 122 4.88 -8.90 8.51
CA ILE A 122 5.62 -9.83 7.64
C ILE A 122 7.01 -9.26 7.37
N GLU A 123 7.92 -9.47 8.32
CA GLU A 123 9.27 -8.87 8.31
C GLU A 123 10.10 -9.20 7.06
N TRP A 124 9.89 -10.38 6.47
CA TRP A 124 10.63 -10.81 5.28
C TRP A 124 10.10 -10.18 3.99
N LEU A 125 8.90 -9.60 4.00
CA LEU A 125 8.28 -8.97 2.83
C LEU A 125 8.55 -7.47 2.86
N ARG A 126 8.93 -6.88 1.72
CA ARG A 126 9.12 -5.43 1.66
C ARG A 126 7.78 -4.71 1.84
N PRO A 127 7.70 -3.69 2.72
CA PRO A 127 6.44 -2.98 2.98
C PRO A 127 6.07 -1.97 1.87
N VAL A 128 6.85 -1.94 0.77
CA VAL A 128 6.72 -0.98 -0.33
C VAL A 128 6.73 -1.70 -1.66
N PHE A 129 5.71 -1.41 -2.45
CA PHE A 129 5.61 -1.78 -3.85
C PHE A 129 6.16 -0.65 -4.71
N ARG A 130 7.11 -0.96 -5.59
CA ARG A 130 7.66 -0.02 -6.55
C ARG A 130 6.90 -0.19 -7.86
N LEU A 131 5.96 0.71 -8.12
CA LEU A 131 5.10 0.63 -9.30
C LEU A 131 5.69 1.42 -10.47
N HIS A 132 5.25 1.08 -11.68
CA HIS A 132 5.47 1.94 -12.84
C HIS A 132 4.56 3.17 -12.77
N PRO A 133 4.92 4.27 -13.46
CA PRO A 133 3.95 5.32 -13.75
C PRO A 133 2.71 4.74 -14.44
N PRO A 134 1.51 5.27 -14.19
CA PRO A 134 0.29 4.75 -14.81
C PRO A 134 0.37 4.89 -16.34
N VAL A 135 0.02 3.85 -17.08
CA VAL A 135 -0.14 3.90 -18.54
C VAL A 135 -1.15 4.99 -18.90
N LYS A 136 -0.81 5.95 -19.76
CA LYS A 136 -1.54 7.23 -20.05
C LYS A 136 -1.44 8.32 -18.97
N GLY A 137 -0.55 8.17 -18.00
CA GLY A 137 -0.27 9.19 -16.97
C GLY A 137 -1.39 9.39 -15.95
N PHE A 138 -1.12 10.23 -14.94
CA PHE A 138 -2.16 10.69 -14.04
C PHE A 138 -3.05 11.72 -14.75
N LYS A 139 -4.29 11.90 -14.27
CA LYS A 139 -5.03 13.14 -14.53
C LYS A 139 -4.33 14.31 -13.81
N ASN A 140 -5.01 15.42 -13.58
CA ASN A 140 -4.44 16.54 -12.85
C ASN A 140 -4.03 16.16 -11.40
N ILE A 141 -2.72 16.01 -11.16
CA ILE A 141 -2.13 15.71 -9.83
C ILE A 141 -2.27 16.85 -8.82
N LYS A 142 -2.67 18.04 -9.29
CA LYS A 142 -2.97 19.23 -8.48
C LYS A 142 -4.46 19.36 -8.13
N LYS A 143 -5.31 18.43 -8.56
CA LYS A 143 -6.75 18.40 -8.24
C LYS A 143 -7.13 17.09 -7.54
N SER A 144 -8.12 17.16 -6.65
CA SER A 144 -8.65 15.98 -5.94
C SER A 144 -9.37 15.04 -6.90
N PHE A 145 -9.43 13.75 -6.57
CA PHE A 145 -10.19 12.75 -7.33
C PHE A 145 -11.67 13.13 -7.47
N GLU A 146 -12.31 13.56 -6.39
CA GLU A 146 -13.70 14.08 -6.38
C GLU A 146 -13.88 15.26 -7.34
N GLY A 147 -12.86 16.11 -7.48
CA GLY A 147 -12.84 17.21 -8.45
C GLY A 147 -12.46 16.79 -9.88
N GLY A 148 -12.28 15.51 -10.16
CA GLY A 148 -11.84 14.99 -11.47
C GLY A 148 -10.32 14.96 -11.68
N GLY A 149 -9.53 15.14 -10.62
CA GLY A 149 -8.07 15.02 -10.60
C GLY A 149 -7.58 13.64 -10.15
N SER A 150 -6.46 13.62 -9.42
CA SER A 150 -5.76 12.37 -9.06
C SER A 150 -5.43 12.20 -7.57
N TYR A 151 -5.37 13.27 -6.76
CA TYR A 151 -4.99 13.12 -5.35
C TYR A 151 -6.20 12.82 -4.45
N GLY A 152 -5.93 12.28 -3.26
CA GLY A 152 -6.92 12.08 -2.22
C GLY A 152 -7.49 10.66 -2.21
N TYR A 153 -8.72 10.54 -1.72
CA TYR A 153 -9.41 9.27 -1.55
C TYR A 153 -10.12 8.85 -2.84
N TRP A 154 -9.87 7.61 -3.28
CA TRP A 154 -10.43 7.00 -4.47
C TRP A 154 -11.49 5.94 -4.13
N GLY A 155 -11.65 5.56 -2.87
CA GLY A 155 -12.51 4.44 -2.52
C GLY A 155 -12.08 3.15 -3.24
N LYS A 156 -13.07 2.42 -3.76
CA LYS A 156 -12.87 1.20 -4.58
C LYS A 156 -12.30 1.48 -5.97
N ASP A 157 -12.35 2.72 -6.47
CA ASP A 157 -11.80 3.07 -7.78
C ASP A 157 -10.26 3.01 -7.83
N ILE A 158 -9.59 2.81 -6.69
CA ILE A 158 -8.12 2.68 -6.63
C ILE A 158 -7.60 1.54 -7.52
N ASP A 159 -8.40 0.48 -7.70
CA ASP A 159 -8.06 -0.63 -8.60
C ASP A 159 -7.82 -0.15 -10.04
N ARG A 160 -8.54 0.88 -10.49
CA ARG A 160 -8.41 1.41 -11.85
C ARG A 160 -7.04 2.02 -12.10
N ILE A 161 -6.45 2.65 -11.09
CA ILE A 161 -5.12 3.24 -11.22
C ILE A 161 -4.04 2.19 -10.98
N LEU A 162 -4.23 1.28 -10.03
CA LEU A 162 -3.30 0.17 -9.78
C LEU A 162 -3.12 -0.72 -11.02
N LYS A 163 -4.21 -1.10 -11.70
CA LYS A 163 -4.17 -1.86 -12.96
C LYS A 163 -3.34 -1.19 -14.08
N ARG A 164 -3.16 0.13 -14.03
CA ARG A 164 -2.36 0.89 -15.01
C ARG A 164 -0.90 1.05 -14.60
N MET A 165 -0.57 0.77 -13.34
CA MET A 165 0.76 1.00 -12.73
C MET A 165 1.51 -0.30 -12.42
N ILE A 166 0.76 -1.40 -12.29
CA ILE A 166 1.28 -2.75 -12.11
C ILE A 166 1.66 -3.32 -13.46
#